data_AF-A0A957PLX8-F1
#
_entry.id   AF-A0A957PLX8-F1
#
_cell.length_a   1.000
_cell.length_b   1.000
_cell.length_c   1.000
_cell.angle_alpha   90.00
_cell.angle_beta   90.00
_cell.angle_gamma   90.00
#
_symmetry.space_group_name_H-M   'P 1'
#
loop_
_entity.id
_entity.type
_entity.pdbx_description
1 polymer ?
#
loop_
_entity_poly.entity_id
_entity_poly.type
_entity_poly.pdbx_seq_one_letter_code
_entity_poly.pdbx_strand_id
1 'polypeptide(L)'
;GQAQTYQTHPLVFSKELTEQLNTFARRYRLTVNTIIQGCIGLLFSKYSRESDVIFGVTVAGRPGELAQNEQMVGLFINTLPLRIKITNNRRVLAWLEGIQNDMVQQNEVAYTPLIDIQRWSDLPAGANLFEYIYVFENYPLDESALAQLGDLKLDSFQGVYETNYPLAIVVLPRAEFAIHLTYDLSRFDPAAIEQMAGHLQTLLASLIARPNETVGDLPLLSETEQRQIVEEWNGTPTDYAGAQCVHQLFEAQVAAQPDKIALVFGDEELTYGELDGRANQLAHYLQSLGVGAEVLVGICVERSLEMVVGVLAVLKAGGAYLPLDPNYPTERLAFMVDDAAVSVLLSQGHLQDRLPETRARVVYVDKMEEQIAHYPVHNPINRAVAENLAYVIY
;
A
#
# COMPACT_ATOMS: atom_id res chain seq x y z
N GLY A 1 -18.24 17.62 33.52
CA GLY A 1 -18.34 18.10 32.14
C GLY A 1 -18.11 16.92 31.24
N GLN A 2 -19.06 16.60 30.35
CA GLN A 2 -18.85 15.54 29.37
C GLN A 2 -17.75 16.01 28.40
N ALA A 3 -16.75 15.17 28.17
CA ALA A 3 -15.71 15.43 27.18
C ALA A 3 -16.38 15.63 25.82
N GLN A 4 -15.98 16.67 25.08
CA GLN A 4 -16.40 16.87 23.70
C GLN A 4 -16.03 15.61 22.91
N THR A 5 -17.03 14.83 22.53
CA THR A 5 -16.83 13.53 21.84
C THR A 5 -16.60 13.74 20.34
N TYR A 6 -17.01 14.89 19.82
CA TYR A 6 -16.90 15.24 18.41
C TYR A 6 -16.09 16.52 18.19
N GLN A 7 -15.37 16.57 17.07
CA GLN A 7 -14.67 17.76 16.57
C GLN A 7 -15.06 18.01 15.11
N THR A 8 -15.01 19.27 14.67
CA THR A 8 -15.27 19.66 13.27
C THR A 8 -14.01 20.23 12.63
N HIS A 9 -13.64 19.70 11.47
CA HIS A 9 -12.62 20.25 10.58
C HIS A 9 -13.30 20.98 9.40
N PRO A 10 -13.16 22.31 9.27
CA PRO A 10 -13.69 23.05 8.14
C PRO A 10 -12.74 23.02 6.94
N LEU A 11 -13.25 22.57 5.78
CA LEU A 11 -12.58 22.65 4.49
C LEU A 11 -13.25 23.73 3.65
N VAL A 12 -12.58 24.86 3.47
CA VAL A 12 -13.06 25.99 2.66
C VAL A 12 -12.35 25.99 1.31
N PHE A 13 -13.13 26.03 0.23
CA PHE A 13 -12.61 26.00 -1.12
C PHE A 13 -12.38 27.43 -1.61
N SER A 14 -11.35 27.62 -2.44
CA SER A 14 -11.09 28.91 -3.06
C SER A 14 -12.28 29.36 -3.92
N LYS A 15 -12.44 30.68 -4.09
CA LYS A 15 -13.46 31.24 -4.99
C LYS A 15 -13.33 30.69 -6.41
N GLU A 16 -12.10 30.55 -6.89
CA GLU A 16 -11.83 30.01 -8.22
C GLU A 16 -12.27 28.55 -8.36
N LEU A 17 -11.95 27.69 -7.39
CA LEU A 17 -12.40 26.30 -7.42
C LEU A 17 -13.94 26.19 -7.28
N THR A 18 -14.54 27.07 -6.48
CA THR A 18 -16.01 27.19 -6.35
C THR A 18 -16.66 27.58 -7.69
N GLU A 19 -16.11 28.55 -8.40
CA GLU A 19 -16.59 28.98 -9.72
C GLU A 19 -16.39 27.89 -10.79
N GLN A 20 -15.26 27.20 -10.75
CA GLN A 20 -14.97 26.06 -11.64
C GLN A 20 -15.96 24.92 -11.42
N LEU A 21 -16.24 24.56 -10.15
CA LEU A 21 -17.24 23.56 -9.78
C LEU A 21 -18.63 23.92 -10.33
N ASN A 22 -19.09 25.16 -10.11
CA ASN A 22 -20.37 25.64 -10.60
C ASN A 22 -20.44 25.66 -12.14
N THR A 23 -19.35 26.07 -12.78
CA THR A 23 -19.25 26.09 -14.25
C THR A 23 -19.27 24.68 -14.83
N PHE A 24 -18.55 23.75 -14.20
CA PHE A 24 -18.52 22.35 -14.57
C PHE A 24 -19.90 21.71 -14.47
N ALA A 25 -20.58 21.91 -13.33
CA ALA A 25 -21.95 21.46 -13.09
C ALA A 25 -22.90 21.95 -14.21
N ARG A 26 -22.88 23.25 -14.51
CA ARG A 26 -23.72 23.84 -15.58
C ARG A 26 -23.37 23.31 -16.96
N ARG A 27 -22.08 23.22 -17.29
CA ARG A 27 -21.58 22.78 -18.60
C ARG A 27 -22.02 21.37 -18.94
N TYR A 28 -21.94 20.46 -17.96
CA TYR A 28 -22.25 19.05 -18.14
C TYR A 28 -23.64 18.64 -17.64
N ARG A 29 -24.48 19.61 -17.24
CA ARG A 29 -25.83 19.38 -16.71
C ARG A 29 -25.84 18.41 -15.52
N LEU A 30 -24.82 18.54 -14.67
CA LEU A 30 -24.68 17.82 -13.42
C LEU A 30 -25.07 18.73 -12.26
N THR A 31 -25.56 18.17 -11.15
CA THR A 31 -25.72 18.93 -9.91
C THR A 31 -24.39 18.99 -9.14
N VAL A 32 -24.15 20.09 -8.42
CA VAL A 32 -23.00 20.20 -7.51
C VAL A 32 -23.04 19.08 -6.47
N ASN A 33 -24.23 18.76 -5.95
CA ASN A 33 -24.43 17.66 -5.02
C ASN A 33 -23.91 16.32 -5.58
N THR A 34 -24.28 15.95 -6.81
CA THR A 34 -23.81 14.72 -7.46
C THR A 34 -22.29 14.69 -7.62
N ILE A 35 -21.67 15.81 -8.00
CA ILE A 35 -20.21 15.91 -8.16
C ILE A 35 -19.51 15.65 -6.83
N ILE A 36 -20.00 16.25 -5.75
CA ILE A 36 -19.40 16.12 -4.42
C ILE A 36 -19.63 14.72 -3.84
N GLN A 37 -20.82 14.16 -4.00
CA GLN A 37 -21.10 12.77 -3.59
C GLN A 37 -20.23 11.77 -4.35
N GLY A 38 -20.03 11.98 -5.66
CA GLY A 38 -19.06 11.21 -6.44
C GLY A 38 -17.66 11.33 -5.86
N CYS A 39 -17.18 12.55 -5.62
CA CYS A 39 -15.87 12.80 -5.03
C CYS A 39 -15.67 12.10 -3.67
N ILE A 40 -16.66 12.16 -2.78
CA ILE A 40 -16.65 11.49 -1.48
C ILE A 40 -16.69 9.97 -1.62
N GLY A 41 -17.51 9.45 -2.54
CA GLY A 41 -17.56 8.01 -2.83
C GLY A 41 -16.21 7.50 -3.34
N LEU A 42 -15.54 8.26 -4.21
CA LEU A 42 -14.19 7.94 -4.67
C LEU A 42 -13.16 8.02 -3.54
N LEU A 43 -13.23 9.05 -2.69
CA LEU A 43 -12.38 9.19 -1.51
C LEU A 43 -12.50 7.97 -0.60
N PHE A 44 -13.73 7.59 -0.23
CA PHE A 44 -13.98 6.42 0.61
C PHE A 44 -13.49 5.14 -0.05
N SER A 45 -13.68 4.97 -1.36
CA SER A 45 -13.14 3.83 -2.09
C SER A 45 -11.62 3.74 -2.02
N LYS A 46 -10.90 4.87 -2.09
CA LYS A 46 -9.44 4.87 -1.97
C LYS A 46 -8.98 4.49 -0.55
N TYR A 47 -9.68 4.96 0.49
CA TYR A 47 -9.37 4.66 1.88
C TYR A 47 -9.77 3.22 2.29
N SER A 48 -10.92 2.73 1.84
CA SER A 48 -11.40 1.38 2.15
C SER A 48 -10.82 0.31 1.23
N ARG A 49 -10.28 0.70 0.06
CA ARG A 49 -9.90 -0.17 -1.06
C ARG A 49 -11.06 -0.95 -1.67
N GLU A 50 -12.29 -0.52 -1.39
CA GLU A 50 -13.50 -1.14 -1.94
C GLU A 50 -14.00 -0.37 -3.15
N SER A 51 -14.42 -1.09 -4.19
CA SER A 51 -14.99 -0.49 -5.41
C SER A 51 -16.50 -0.22 -5.30
N ASP A 52 -17.10 -0.54 -4.17
CA ASP A 52 -18.53 -0.39 -3.93
C ASP A 52 -18.73 0.16 -2.52
N VAL A 53 -19.07 1.44 -2.42
CA VAL A 53 -19.15 2.15 -1.14
C VAL A 53 -20.57 2.61 -0.86
N ILE A 54 -20.95 2.58 0.42
CA ILE A 54 -22.27 3.01 0.89
C ILE A 54 -22.09 4.04 2.00
N PHE A 55 -22.79 5.15 1.88
CA PHE A 55 -22.91 6.15 2.94
C PHE A 55 -24.32 6.72 2.99
N GLY A 56 -24.73 7.22 4.14
CA GLY A 56 -26.04 7.86 4.30
C GLY A 56 -26.06 9.21 3.64
N VAL A 57 -27.17 9.55 2.99
CA VAL A 57 -27.42 10.90 2.46
C VAL A 57 -28.74 11.41 3.03
N THR A 58 -28.79 12.70 3.37
CA THR A 58 -30.07 13.34 3.70
C THR A 58 -30.76 13.84 2.43
N VAL A 59 -32.06 13.57 2.34
CA VAL A 59 -32.93 14.04 1.26
C VAL A 59 -34.07 14.85 1.84
N ALA A 60 -34.60 15.80 1.06
CA ALA A 60 -35.72 16.62 1.51
C ALA A 60 -36.98 15.80 1.82
N GLY A 61 -37.12 14.61 1.19
CA GLY A 61 -38.25 13.69 1.36
C GLY A 61 -39.62 14.29 1.04
N ARG A 62 -39.64 15.29 0.15
CA ARG A 62 -40.86 15.97 -0.33
C ARG A 62 -41.19 15.45 -1.74
N PRO A 63 -42.21 14.58 -1.91
CA PRO A 63 -42.58 14.05 -3.22
C PRO A 63 -43.07 15.16 -4.15
N GLY A 64 -42.64 15.15 -5.42
CA GLY A 64 -43.03 16.17 -6.41
C GLY A 64 -44.53 16.19 -6.74
N GLU A 65 -45.22 15.07 -6.50
CA GLU A 65 -46.66 14.92 -6.72
C GLU A 65 -47.52 15.61 -5.64
N LEU A 66 -46.90 15.96 -4.50
CA LEU A 66 -47.59 16.62 -3.39
C LEU A 66 -47.73 18.11 -3.68
N ALA A 67 -48.96 18.57 -3.91
CA ALA A 67 -49.24 19.98 -4.15
C ALA A 67 -48.75 20.86 -2.98
N GLN A 68 -48.10 21.98 -3.31
CA GLN A 68 -47.53 22.93 -2.34
C GLN A 68 -46.49 22.33 -1.40
N ASN A 69 -45.84 21.22 -1.77
CA ASN A 69 -44.85 20.55 -0.92
C ASN A 69 -43.74 21.49 -0.38
N GLU A 70 -43.31 22.51 -1.12
CA GLU A 70 -42.28 23.47 -0.70
C GLU A 70 -42.74 24.39 0.45
N GLN A 71 -44.05 24.60 0.60
CA GLN A 71 -44.63 25.50 1.61
C GLN A 71 -45.13 24.75 2.85
N MET A 72 -45.17 23.41 2.80
CA MET A 72 -45.66 22.59 3.90
C MET A 72 -44.64 22.53 5.05
N VAL A 73 -45.12 22.79 6.26
CA VAL A 73 -44.34 22.65 7.49
C VAL A 73 -44.59 21.26 8.09
N GLY A 74 -43.54 20.48 8.30
CA GLY A 74 -43.61 19.12 8.83
C GLY A 74 -42.29 18.36 8.72
N LEU A 75 -42.25 17.13 9.24
CA LEU A 75 -41.09 16.25 9.12
C LEU A 75 -41.10 15.56 7.75
N PHE A 76 -40.24 16.03 6.85
CA PHE A 76 -40.05 15.44 5.53
C PHE A 76 -38.64 14.92 5.31
N ILE A 77 -37.63 15.50 5.98
CA ILE A 77 -36.24 15.07 5.82
C ILE A 77 -36.12 13.58 6.12
N ASN A 78 -35.43 12.87 5.24
CA ASN A 78 -35.21 11.45 5.37
C ASN A 78 -33.73 11.13 5.12
N THR A 79 -33.26 10.02 5.65
CA THR A 79 -31.89 9.53 5.44
C THR A 79 -31.95 8.24 4.65
N LEU A 80 -31.25 8.20 3.52
CA LEU A 80 -31.23 7.05 2.62
C LEU A 80 -29.79 6.57 2.40
N PRO A 81 -29.55 5.28 2.19
CA PRO A 81 -28.24 4.81 1.75
C PRO A 81 -28.01 5.24 0.30
N LEU A 82 -26.89 5.90 0.02
CA LEU A 82 -26.37 6.09 -1.32
C LEU A 82 -25.25 5.08 -1.55
N ARG A 83 -25.41 4.23 -2.57
CA ARG A 83 -24.41 3.25 -2.99
C ARG A 83 -23.72 3.74 -4.26
N ILE A 84 -22.41 3.92 -4.22
CA ILE A 84 -21.61 4.35 -5.37
C ILE A 84 -20.65 3.24 -5.76
N LYS A 85 -20.75 2.79 -7.02
CA LYS A 85 -19.80 1.85 -7.61
C LYS A 85 -18.70 2.60 -8.36
N ILE A 86 -17.45 2.37 -7.97
CA ILE A 86 -16.26 2.92 -8.61
C ILE A 86 -15.84 2.00 -9.74
N THR A 87 -15.86 2.53 -10.97
CA THR A 87 -15.40 1.82 -12.16
C THR A 87 -14.13 2.52 -12.66
N ASN A 88 -12.96 2.03 -12.27
CA ASN A 88 -11.67 2.70 -12.53
C ASN A 88 -11.47 3.09 -14.00
N ASN A 89 -11.84 2.21 -14.94
CA ASN A 89 -11.64 2.43 -16.37
C ASN A 89 -12.71 3.33 -17.03
N ARG A 90 -13.74 3.76 -16.27
CA ARG A 90 -14.79 4.64 -16.79
C ARG A 90 -14.31 6.08 -16.75
N ARG A 91 -14.69 6.85 -17.77
CA ARG A 91 -14.42 8.28 -17.79
C ARG A 91 -15.17 8.98 -16.67
N VAL A 92 -14.52 9.95 -16.04
CA VAL A 92 -15.07 10.74 -14.92
C VAL A 92 -16.46 11.29 -15.23
N LEU A 93 -16.62 11.95 -16.38
CA LEU A 93 -17.92 12.52 -16.77
C LEU A 93 -19.01 11.45 -16.88
N ALA A 94 -18.75 10.37 -17.62
CA ALA A 94 -19.71 9.29 -17.82
C ALA A 94 -20.05 8.55 -16.52
N TRP A 95 -19.14 8.55 -15.55
CA TRP A 95 -19.36 7.98 -14.23
C TRP A 95 -20.26 8.88 -13.37
N LEU A 96 -20.00 10.18 -13.34
CA LEU A 96 -20.86 11.16 -12.65
C LEU A 96 -22.28 11.23 -13.21
N GLU A 97 -22.44 11.17 -14.54
CA GLU A 97 -23.74 11.06 -15.18
C GLU A 97 -24.50 9.81 -14.73
N GLY A 98 -23.78 8.69 -14.55
CA GLY A 98 -24.34 7.45 -14.00
C GLY A 98 -24.86 7.65 -12.59
N ILE A 99 -24.05 8.25 -11.71
CA ILE A 99 -24.47 8.57 -10.34
C ILE A 99 -25.70 9.47 -10.33
N GLN A 100 -25.75 10.50 -11.17
CA GLN A 100 -26.90 11.40 -11.23
C GLN A 100 -28.18 10.67 -11.63
N ASN A 101 -28.09 9.78 -12.62
CA ASN A 101 -29.25 8.98 -13.05
C ASN A 101 -29.72 8.05 -11.93
N ASP A 102 -28.80 7.39 -11.22
CA ASP A 102 -29.13 6.54 -10.08
C ASP A 102 -29.81 7.33 -8.96
N MET A 103 -29.34 8.55 -8.68
CA MET A 103 -29.96 9.45 -7.69
C MET A 103 -31.37 9.88 -8.08
N VAL A 104 -31.62 10.15 -9.38
CA VAL A 104 -32.96 10.51 -9.87
C VAL A 104 -33.94 9.35 -9.64
N GLN A 105 -33.52 8.12 -9.93
CA GLN A 105 -34.33 6.92 -9.67
C GLN A 105 -34.55 6.71 -8.17
N GLN A 106 -33.52 6.90 -7.35
CA GLN A 106 -33.63 6.81 -5.88
C GLN A 106 -34.64 7.83 -5.32
N ASN A 107 -34.73 9.02 -5.93
CA ASN A 107 -35.64 10.07 -5.47
C ASN A 107 -37.12 9.69 -5.59
N GLU A 108 -37.49 8.77 -6.49
CA GLU A 108 -38.87 8.27 -6.65
C GLU A 108 -39.36 7.50 -5.40
N VAL A 109 -38.42 6.91 -4.65
CA VAL A 109 -38.70 6.14 -3.43
C VAL A 109 -38.15 6.81 -2.17
N ALA A 110 -37.86 8.12 -2.24
CA ALA A 110 -37.17 8.84 -1.17
C ALA A 110 -37.96 8.97 0.15
N TYR A 111 -39.24 8.65 0.15
CA TYR A 111 -40.10 8.62 1.34
C TYR A 111 -39.95 7.32 2.16
N THR A 112 -39.17 6.35 1.67
CA THR A 112 -39.00 5.05 2.33
C THR A 112 -38.20 5.19 3.63
N PRO A 113 -38.72 4.75 4.80
CA PRO A 113 -38.02 4.85 6.07
C PRO A 113 -36.72 4.02 6.09
N LEU A 114 -35.62 4.60 6.62
CA LEU A 114 -34.33 3.89 6.73
C LEU A 114 -34.43 2.56 7.48
N ILE A 115 -35.29 2.49 8.51
CA ILE A 115 -35.51 1.27 9.30
C ILE A 115 -36.06 0.11 8.46
N ASP A 116 -36.90 0.41 7.47
CA ASP A 116 -37.45 -0.61 6.57
C ASP A 116 -36.39 -1.04 5.54
N ILE A 117 -35.60 -0.08 5.02
CA ILE A 117 -34.46 -0.38 4.15
C ILE A 117 -33.44 -1.29 4.86
N GLN A 118 -33.14 -1.04 6.13
CA GLN A 118 -32.28 -1.90 6.95
C GLN A 118 -32.85 -3.30 7.09
N ARG A 119 -34.16 -3.43 7.37
CA ARG A 119 -34.84 -4.73 7.50
C ARG A 119 -34.87 -5.52 6.18
N TRP A 120 -34.92 -4.85 5.04
CA TRP A 120 -34.89 -5.49 3.73
C TRP A 120 -33.48 -5.81 3.23
N SER A 121 -32.45 -5.32 3.91
CA SER A 121 -31.07 -5.65 3.57
C SER A 121 -30.69 -7.05 4.04
N ASP A 122 -29.69 -7.66 3.38
CA ASP A 122 -29.11 -8.95 3.79
C ASP A 122 -28.16 -8.81 5.00
N LEU A 123 -28.07 -7.62 5.62
CA LEU A 123 -27.19 -7.40 6.77
C LEU A 123 -27.76 -8.02 8.06
N PRO A 124 -26.88 -8.47 8.97
CA PRO A 124 -27.31 -8.94 10.28
C PRO A 124 -28.12 -7.88 11.05
N ALA A 125 -29.11 -8.34 11.82
CA ALA A 125 -29.88 -7.46 12.69
C ALA A 125 -28.96 -6.70 13.66
N GLY A 126 -29.05 -5.36 13.65
CA GLY A 126 -28.22 -4.48 14.46
C GLY A 126 -26.91 -4.02 13.79
N ALA A 127 -26.60 -4.50 12.58
CA ALA A 127 -25.52 -3.92 11.78
C ALA A 127 -25.96 -2.59 11.16
N ASN A 128 -25.07 -1.60 11.16
CA ASN A 128 -25.30 -0.32 10.49
C ASN A 128 -25.12 -0.49 8.97
N LEU A 129 -26.05 0.03 8.16
CA LEU A 129 -25.90 0.07 6.69
C LEU A 129 -24.73 0.98 6.26
N PHE A 130 -24.46 2.01 7.05
CA PHE A 130 -23.39 2.96 6.85
C PHE A 130 -23.02 3.61 8.18
N GLU A 131 -21.76 4.01 8.32
CA GLU A 131 -21.25 4.73 9.49
C GLU A 131 -20.96 6.22 9.18
N TYR A 132 -21.15 6.62 7.93
CA TYR A 132 -20.88 7.97 7.46
C TYR A 132 -22.16 8.59 6.92
N ILE A 133 -22.39 9.86 7.25
CA ILE A 133 -23.52 10.62 6.72
C ILE A 133 -23.05 11.84 5.94
N TYR A 134 -23.70 12.06 4.82
CA TYR A 134 -23.52 13.21 3.94
C TYR A 134 -24.78 14.07 3.97
N VAL A 135 -24.58 15.38 4.14
CA VAL A 135 -25.66 16.37 4.20
C VAL A 135 -25.32 17.49 3.23
N PHE A 136 -26.24 17.81 2.33
CA PHE A 136 -26.14 19.00 1.47
C PHE A 136 -27.13 20.06 1.94
N GLU A 137 -26.64 21.18 2.44
CA GLU A 137 -27.48 22.23 3.02
C GLU A 137 -28.07 23.12 1.90
N ASN A 138 -29.31 22.83 1.48
CA ASN A 138 -29.99 23.55 0.39
C ASN A 138 -30.48 24.96 0.77
N TYR A 139 -30.52 25.29 2.07
CA TYR A 139 -31.01 26.56 2.57
C TYR A 139 -30.06 27.08 3.66
N PRO A 140 -28.95 27.74 3.29
CA PRO A 140 -28.29 28.60 4.26
C PRO A 140 -29.34 29.60 4.76
N LEU A 141 -29.40 29.84 6.09
CA LEU A 141 -30.09 31.00 6.61
C LEU A 141 -29.53 32.22 5.88
N ASP A 142 -30.34 32.74 4.96
CA ASP A 142 -29.91 33.71 4.00
C ASP A 142 -29.43 34.94 4.79
N GLU A 143 -28.19 35.38 4.59
CA GLU A 143 -27.72 36.66 5.17
C GLU A 143 -28.67 37.79 4.74
N SER A 144 -29.35 37.62 3.59
CA SER A 144 -30.44 38.47 3.12
C SER A 144 -31.68 38.47 4.03
N ALA A 145 -32.03 37.33 4.63
CA ALA A 145 -33.14 37.19 5.58
C ALA A 145 -32.77 37.79 6.95
N LEU A 146 -31.50 37.71 7.34
CA LEU A 146 -30.96 38.37 8.53
C LEU A 146 -30.84 39.90 8.33
N ALA A 147 -30.51 40.36 7.12
CA ALA A 147 -30.47 41.78 6.77
C ALA A 147 -31.87 42.46 6.76
N GLN A 148 -32.95 41.68 6.69
CA GLN A 148 -34.33 42.17 6.74
C GLN A 148 -34.86 42.42 8.16
N LEU A 149 -34.08 42.17 9.22
CA LEU A 149 -34.47 42.41 10.61
C LEU A 149 -34.48 43.90 11.03
N GLY A 150 -34.25 44.84 10.11
CA GLY A 150 -34.28 46.28 10.39
C GLY A 150 -33.13 46.69 11.31
N ASP A 151 -33.44 47.34 12.43
CA ASP A 151 -32.44 47.81 13.42
C ASP A 151 -31.84 46.68 14.30
N LEU A 152 -32.38 45.46 14.21
CA LEU A 152 -31.89 44.31 14.96
C LEU A 152 -30.70 43.67 14.23
N LYS A 153 -29.53 43.70 14.87
CA LYS A 153 -28.32 42.99 14.42
C LYS A 153 -28.18 41.68 15.18
N LEU A 154 -28.21 40.58 14.45
CA LEU A 154 -27.91 39.26 14.99
C LEU A 154 -26.38 39.09 15.02
N ASP A 155 -25.80 39.00 16.22
CA ASP A 155 -24.34 39.02 16.41
C ASP A 155 -23.68 37.69 15.99
N SER A 156 -24.29 36.56 16.37
CA SER A 156 -23.88 35.25 15.89
C SER A 156 -25.06 34.27 15.89
N PHE A 157 -25.03 33.33 14.95
CA PHE A 157 -25.91 32.17 14.91
C PHE A 157 -25.03 30.92 14.86
N GLN A 158 -25.22 30.03 15.82
CA GLN A 158 -24.54 28.73 15.83
C GLN A 158 -25.59 27.63 15.85
N GLY A 159 -25.76 26.96 14.72
CA GLY A 159 -26.48 25.69 14.67
C GLY A 159 -25.66 24.62 15.39
N VAL A 160 -26.25 23.99 16.41
CA VAL A 160 -25.65 22.80 17.03
C VAL A 160 -26.20 21.59 16.27
N TYR A 161 -25.33 20.94 15.49
CA TYR A 161 -25.65 19.69 14.81
C TYR A 161 -25.20 18.52 15.71
N GLU A 162 -26.14 17.85 16.36
CA GLU A 162 -25.85 16.58 17.01
C GLU A 162 -25.93 15.46 15.96
N THR A 163 -24.79 14.82 15.68
CA THR A 163 -24.72 13.62 14.86
C THR A 163 -24.47 12.40 15.74
N ASN A 164 -25.08 11.27 15.37
CA ASN A 164 -24.81 9.96 15.95
C ASN A 164 -23.91 9.09 15.05
N TYR A 165 -23.41 9.65 13.94
CA TYR A 165 -22.52 8.97 13.01
C TYR A 165 -21.06 9.31 13.31
N PRO A 166 -20.15 8.32 13.31
CA PRO A 166 -18.70 8.54 13.49
C PRO A 166 -18.10 9.64 12.62
N LEU A 167 -18.60 9.84 11.39
CA LEU A 167 -18.22 10.95 10.52
C LEU A 167 -19.44 11.51 9.78
N ALA A 168 -19.66 12.81 9.92
CA ALA A 168 -20.66 13.58 9.19
C ALA A 168 -19.97 14.59 8.28
N ILE A 169 -20.35 14.59 7.00
CA ILE A 169 -19.85 15.48 5.96
C ILE A 169 -20.97 16.43 5.57
N VAL A 170 -20.86 17.69 6.00
CA VAL A 170 -21.87 18.72 5.74
C VAL A 170 -21.36 19.69 4.68
N VAL A 171 -22.06 19.76 3.56
CA VAL A 171 -21.75 20.63 2.44
C VAL A 171 -22.56 21.92 2.56
N LEU A 172 -21.83 23.04 2.55
CA LEU A 172 -22.35 24.39 2.72
C LEU A 172 -22.13 25.18 1.42
N PRO A 173 -23.16 25.29 0.55
CA PRO A 173 -23.08 26.10 -0.67
C PRO A 173 -23.22 27.59 -0.33
N ARG A 174 -22.11 28.21 0.11
CA ARG A 174 -22.00 29.67 0.33
C ARG A 174 -21.24 30.33 -0.82
N ALA A 175 -21.00 31.64 -0.73
CA ALA A 175 -20.17 32.38 -1.69
C ALA A 175 -18.77 31.75 -1.87
N GLU A 176 -18.22 31.24 -0.76
CA GLU A 176 -17.11 30.29 -0.77
C GLU A 176 -17.68 28.94 -0.38
N PHE A 177 -17.58 27.97 -1.28
CA PHE A 177 -18.05 26.62 -1.02
C PHE A 177 -17.26 26.04 0.16
N ALA A 178 -17.93 25.37 1.10
CA ALA A 178 -17.30 24.79 2.27
C ALA A 178 -17.86 23.39 2.57
N ILE A 179 -17.01 22.54 3.14
CA ILE A 179 -17.37 21.23 3.66
C ILE A 179 -16.91 21.16 5.11
N HIS A 180 -17.81 20.81 6.02
CA HIS A 180 -17.47 20.51 7.40
C HIS A 180 -17.42 19.01 7.61
N LEU A 181 -16.28 18.51 8.09
CA LEU A 181 -16.09 17.13 8.52
C LEU A 181 -16.23 17.09 10.04
N THR A 182 -17.36 16.63 10.55
CA THR A 182 -17.59 16.45 11.99
C THR A 182 -17.39 14.99 12.34
N TYR A 183 -16.46 14.68 13.25
CA TYR A 183 -16.00 13.31 13.50
C TYR A 183 -15.88 13.01 14.99
N ASP A 184 -16.10 11.74 15.32
CA ASP A 184 -15.94 11.17 16.67
C ASP A 184 -14.45 10.99 17.00
N LEU A 185 -13.98 11.67 18.04
CA LEU A 185 -12.58 11.63 18.51
C LEU A 185 -12.16 10.26 19.05
N SER A 186 -13.11 9.38 19.38
CA SER A 186 -12.83 7.99 19.74
C SER A 186 -12.53 7.09 18.53
N ARG A 187 -12.85 7.56 17.32
CA ARG A 187 -12.70 6.82 16.06
C ARG A 187 -11.65 7.42 15.13
N PHE A 188 -11.46 8.73 15.17
CA PHE A 188 -10.61 9.45 14.24
C PHE A 188 -9.57 10.33 14.94
N ASP A 189 -8.32 10.23 14.47
CA ASP A 189 -7.27 11.18 14.77
C ASP A 189 -7.54 12.49 13.99
N PRO A 190 -7.52 13.68 14.65
CA PRO A 190 -7.61 14.97 13.96
C PRO A 190 -6.68 15.13 12.76
N ALA A 191 -5.44 14.63 12.85
CA ALA A 191 -4.47 14.72 11.75
C ALA A 191 -4.91 13.91 10.52
N ALA A 192 -5.55 12.75 10.75
CA ALA A 192 -6.08 11.92 9.67
C ALA A 192 -7.26 12.58 8.95
N ILE A 193 -8.11 13.32 9.69
CA ILE A 193 -9.22 14.08 9.08
C ILE A 193 -8.71 15.28 8.29
N GLU A 194 -7.69 15.97 8.78
CA GLU A 194 -7.04 17.06 8.03
C GLU A 194 -6.42 16.55 6.72
N GLN A 195 -5.73 15.41 6.75
CA GLN A 195 -5.23 14.75 5.54
C GLN A 195 -6.36 14.35 4.59
N MET A 196 -7.43 13.74 5.11
CA MET A 196 -8.60 13.35 4.32
C MET A 196 -9.29 14.56 3.67
N ALA A 197 -9.33 15.71 4.36
CA ALA A 197 -9.84 16.96 3.81
C ALA A 197 -8.98 17.47 2.64
N GLY A 198 -7.65 17.41 2.79
CA GLY A 198 -6.70 17.71 1.72
C GLY A 198 -6.86 16.81 0.50
N HIS A 199 -7.04 15.50 0.72
CA HIS A 199 -7.31 14.52 -0.34
C HIS A 199 -8.63 14.79 -1.05
N LEU A 200 -9.69 15.14 -0.30
CA LEU A 200 -10.98 15.52 -0.86
C LEU A 200 -10.85 16.74 -1.78
N GLN A 201 -10.07 17.75 -1.37
CA GLN A 201 -9.80 18.93 -2.18
C GLN A 201 -9.04 18.58 -3.46
N THR A 202 -7.99 17.76 -3.37
CA THR A 202 -7.19 17.30 -4.51
C THR A 202 -8.02 16.50 -5.51
N LEU A 203 -8.84 15.56 -5.02
CA LEU A 203 -9.74 14.78 -5.85
C LEU A 203 -10.77 15.65 -6.54
N LEU A 204 -11.39 16.60 -5.83
CA LEU A 204 -12.41 17.47 -6.41
C LEU A 204 -11.83 18.35 -7.53
N ALA A 205 -10.69 18.98 -7.27
CA ALA A 205 -9.99 19.80 -8.27
C ALA A 205 -9.61 18.97 -9.50
N SER A 206 -9.07 17.76 -9.29
CA SER A 206 -8.65 16.87 -10.38
C SER A 206 -9.84 16.37 -11.21
N LEU A 207 -10.93 16.00 -10.54
CA LEU A 207 -12.17 15.56 -11.17
C LEU A 207 -12.73 16.65 -12.11
N ILE A 208 -12.70 17.91 -11.69
CA ILE A 208 -13.19 19.06 -12.47
C ILE A 208 -12.25 19.36 -13.65
N ALA A 209 -10.93 19.30 -13.42
CA ALA A 209 -9.93 19.61 -14.43
C ALA A 209 -9.80 18.53 -15.52
N ARG A 210 -10.11 17.26 -15.19
CA ARG A 210 -9.83 16.09 -16.03
C ARG A 210 -11.08 15.24 -16.32
N PRO A 211 -12.20 15.80 -16.85
CA PRO A 211 -13.46 15.06 -17.03
C PRO A 211 -13.40 13.89 -18.01
N ASN A 212 -12.41 13.88 -18.89
CA ASN A 212 -12.23 12.86 -19.93
C ASN A 212 -11.23 11.76 -19.54
N GLU A 213 -10.52 11.92 -18.43
CA GLU A 213 -9.66 10.87 -17.86
C GLU A 213 -10.50 9.80 -17.17
N THR A 214 -9.85 8.68 -16.83
CA THR A 214 -10.50 7.60 -16.11
C THR A 214 -10.55 7.89 -14.60
N VAL A 215 -11.58 7.40 -13.92
CA VAL A 215 -11.74 7.58 -12.47
C VAL A 215 -10.56 7.00 -11.68
N GLY A 216 -9.95 5.93 -12.18
CA GLY A 216 -8.80 5.28 -11.55
C GLY A 216 -7.54 6.15 -11.52
N ASP A 217 -7.35 6.97 -12.56
CA ASP A 217 -6.14 7.78 -12.80
C ASP A 217 -6.14 9.12 -12.04
N LEU A 218 -7.26 9.48 -11.40
CA LEU A 218 -7.34 10.72 -10.63
C LEU A 218 -6.38 10.68 -9.42
N PRO A 219 -5.51 11.70 -9.25
CA PRO A 219 -4.59 11.75 -8.13
C PRO A 219 -5.35 12.02 -6.83
N LEU A 220 -5.00 11.25 -5.79
CA LEU A 220 -5.48 11.44 -4.42
C LEU A 220 -4.57 12.38 -3.64
N LEU A 221 -3.26 12.16 -3.77
CA LEU A 221 -2.21 12.85 -3.03
C LEU A 221 -1.96 14.22 -3.62
N SER A 222 -1.73 15.20 -2.74
CA SER A 222 -1.17 16.48 -3.15
C SER A 222 0.26 16.31 -3.68
N GLU A 223 0.75 17.28 -4.47
CA GLU A 223 2.14 17.29 -4.94
C GLU A 223 3.14 17.23 -3.79
N THR A 224 2.83 17.88 -2.67
CA THR A 224 3.66 17.86 -1.45
C THR A 224 3.74 16.46 -0.83
N GLU A 225 2.61 15.76 -0.69
CA GLU A 225 2.59 14.39 -0.16
C GLU A 225 3.28 13.41 -1.11
N GLN A 226 3.05 13.54 -2.42
CA GLN A 226 3.72 12.70 -3.41
C GLN A 226 5.23 12.88 -3.32
N ARG A 227 5.72 14.12 -3.21
CA ARG A 227 7.13 14.42 -3.05
C ARG A 227 7.71 13.81 -1.77
N GLN A 228 7.01 13.97 -0.65
CA GLN A 228 7.44 13.40 0.62
C GLN A 228 7.59 11.87 0.53
N ILE A 229 6.58 11.18 -0.03
CA ILE A 229 6.57 9.72 -0.13
C ILE A 229 7.62 9.22 -1.12
N VAL A 230 7.72 9.85 -2.30
CA VAL A 230 8.56 9.34 -3.39
C VAL A 230 10.02 9.78 -3.26
N GLU A 231 10.27 11.00 -2.82
CA GLU A 231 11.62 11.58 -2.77
C GLU A 231 12.18 11.60 -1.35
N GLU A 232 11.46 12.18 -0.38
CA GLU A 232 12.03 12.46 0.95
C GLU A 232 12.21 11.19 1.77
N TRP A 233 11.20 10.31 1.79
CA TRP A 233 11.28 9.03 2.51
C TRP A 233 12.15 7.99 1.80
N ASN A 234 12.23 8.02 0.46
CA ASN A 234 13.09 7.11 -0.31
C ASN A 234 14.46 7.72 -0.62
N GLY A 235 14.79 8.88 -0.06
CA GLY A 235 16.06 9.60 -0.22
C GLY A 235 17.23 8.88 0.46
N THR A 236 17.50 7.65 0.03
CA THR A 236 18.54 6.76 0.54
C THR A 236 19.74 6.58 -0.41
N PRO A 237 20.11 7.54 -1.30
CA PRO A 237 21.26 7.35 -2.16
C PRO A 237 22.52 7.26 -1.29
N THR A 238 23.17 6.11 -1.35
CA THR A 238 24.43 5.85 -0.65
C THR A 238 25.43 5.39 -1.69
N ASP A 239 26.54 6.10 -1.79
CA ASP A 239 27.62 5.73 -2.69
C ASP A 239 28.42 4.59 -2.04
N TYR A 240 28.24 3.37 -2.54
CA TYR A 240 29.04 2.23 -2.14
C TYR A 240 30.33 2.25 -2.95
N ALA A 241 31.47 2.32 -2.24
CA ALA A 241 32.77 2.45 -2.86
C ALA A 241 33.10 1.24 -3.76
N GLY A 242 32.87 1.39 -5.07
CA GLY A 242 33.26 0.44 -6.11
C GLY A 242 32.33 -0.77 -6.26
N ALA A 243 32.30 -1.30 -7.48
CA ALA A 243 31.63 -2.56 -7.82
C ALA A 243 32.44 -3.76 -7.31
N GLN A 244 32.57 -3.89 -5.98
CA GLN A 244 33.29 -5.00 -5.34
C GLN A 244 32.34 -6.16 -5.01
N CYS A 245 32.80 -7.38 -5.25
CA CYS A 245 32.08 -8.59 -4.84
C CYS A 245 32.31 -8.89 -3.35
N VAL A 246 31.38 -9.60 -2.72
CA VAL A 246 31.46 -9.99 -1.30
C VAL A 246 32.77 -10.72 -0.96
N HIS A 247 33.21 -11.65 -1.82
CA HIS A 247 34.46 -12.38 -1.59
C HIS A 247 35.69 -11.47 -1.66
N GLN A 248 35.67 -10.39 -2.46
CA GLN A 248 36.78 -9.43 -2.54
C GLN A 248 36.86 -8.57 -1.27
N LEU A 249 35.71 -8.19 -0.70
CA LEU A 249 35.65 -7.50 0.60
C LEU A 249 36.18 -8.40 1.72
N PHE A 250 35.85 -9.69 1.69
CA PHE A 250 36.39 -10.68 2.61
C PHE A 250 37.91 -10.84 2.45
N GLU A 251 38.42 -10.97 1.22
CA GLU A 251 39.86 -11.07 0.95
C GLU A 251 40.66 -9.86 1.42
N ALA A 252 40.11 -8.64 1.28
CA ALA A 252 40.72 -7.44 1.82
C ALA A 252 40.84 -7.49 3.35
N GLN A 253 39.82 -8.03 4.03
CA GLN A 253 39.84 -8.23 5.48
C GLN A 253 40.86 -9.31 5.89
N VAL A 254 40.97 -10.40 5.14
CA VAL A 254 41.97 -11.47 5.37
C VAL A 254 43.38 -10.90 5.26
N ALA A 255 43.66 -10.12 4.22
CA ALA A 255 44.96 -9.49 4.04
C ALA A 255 45.31 -8.50 5.16
N ALA A 256 44.32 -7.82 5.71
CA ALA A 256 44.53 -6.85 6.80
C ALA A 256 44.76 -7.52 8.15
N GLN A 257 44.05 -8.61 8.46
CA GLN A 257 44.00 -9.21 9.81
C GLN A 257 43.92 -10.75 9.76
N PRO A 258 44.94 -11.45 9.22
CA PRO A 258 44.86 -12.90 8.97
C PRO A 258 44.73 -13.74 10.24
N ASP A 259 45.39 -13.34 11.34
CA ASP A 259 45.44 -14.13 12.58
C ASP A 259 44.24 -13.90 13.52
N LYS A 260 43.26 -13.07 13.12
CA LYS A 260 42.07 -12.84 13.94
C LYS A 260 41.03 -13.92 13.69
N ILE A 261 40.32 -14.32 14.75
CA ILE A 261 39.19 -15.23 14.67
C ILE A 261 38.10 -14.65 13.76
N ALA A 262 37.72 -15.41 12.74
CA ALA A 262 36.71 -15.07 11.74
C ALA A 262 35.42 -15.88 11.93
N LEU A 263 35.53 -17.13 12.39
CA LEU A 263 34.41 -18.04 12.53
C LEU A 263 34.56 -18.90 13.77
N VAL A 264 33.46 -19.07 14.52
CA VAL A 264 33.39 -19.90 15.72
C VAL A 264 32.16 -20.80 15.62
N PHE A 265 32.32 -22.09 15.85
CA PHE A 265 31.23 -23.06 15.90
C PHE A 265 31.48 -24.08 17.01
N GLY A 266 30.70 -24.00 18.10
CA GLY A 266 30.98 -24.80 19.29
C GLY A 266 32.32 -24.40 19.91
N ASP A 267 33.20 -25.39 20.09
CA ASP A 267 34.56 -25.21 20.63
C ASP A 267 35.62 -25.04 19.52
N GLU A 268 35.21 -25.03 18.26
CA GLU A 268 36.12 -24.86 17.12
C GLU A 268 36.13 -23.41 16.63
N GLU A 269 37.33 -22.92 16.33
CA GLU A 269 37.56 -21.56 15.84
C GLU A 269 38.44 -21.60 14.58
N LEU A 270 38.15 -20.72 13.63
CA LEU A 270 39.01 -20.46 12.47
C LEU A 270 39.37 -18.98 12.42
N THR A 271 40.65 -18.71 12.23
CA THR A 271 41.14 -17.38 11.87
C THR A 271 40.74 -17.00 10.44
N TYR A 272 40.83 -15.71 10.09
CA TYR A 272 40.62 -15.25 8.72
C TYR A 272 41.53 -15.97 7.72
N GLY A 273 42.81 -16.17 8.06
CA GLY A 273 43.77 -16.88 7.21
C GLY A 273 43.43 -18.36 7.02
N GLU A 274 43.01 -19.05 8.08
CA GLU A 274 42.62 -20.47 7.99
C GLU A 274 41.31 -20.65 7.21
N LEU A 275 40.32 -19.80 7.46
CA LEU A 275 39.05 -19.81 6.74
C LEU A 275 39.26 -19.51 5.25
N ASP A 276 40.06 -18.50 4.93
CA ASP A 276 40.39 -18.14 3.54
C ASP A 276 41.16 -19.27 2.84
N GLY A 277 42.15 -19.87 3.50
CA GLY A 277 42.91 -20.99 2.97
C GLY A 277 42.00 -22.18 2.61
N ARG A 278 41.11 -22.59 3.53
CA ARG A 278 40.15 -23.68 3.28
C ARG A 278 39.16 -23.33 2.16
N ALA A 279 38.65 -22.09 2.14
CA ALA A 279 37.74 -21.62 1.11
C ALA A 279 38.42 -21.54 -0.28
N ASN A 280 39.68 -21.11 -0.35
CA ASN A 280 40.46 -21.05 -1.58
C ASN A 280 40.70 -22.45 -2.16
N GLN A 281 41.06 -23.43 -1.32
CA GLN A 281 41.26 -24.81 -1.74
C GLN A 281 39.99 -25.42 -2.34
N LEU A 282 38.85 -25.25 -1.65
CA LEU A 282 37.56 -25.70 -2.17
C LEU A 282 37.16 -24.90 -3.42
N ALA A 283 37.47 -23.61 -3.51
CA ALA A 283 37.17 -22.80 -4.69
C ALA A 283 37.96 -23.28 -5.93
N HIS A 284 39.26 -23.56 -5.81
CA HIS A 284 40.05 -24.14 -6.90
C HIS A 284 39.51 -25.51 -7.32
N TYR A 285 39.07 -26.33 -6.36
CA TYR A 285 38.41 -27.60 -6.66
C TYR A 285 37.11 -27.39 -7.44
N LEU A 286 36.25 -26.47 -7.00
CA LEU A 286 35.01 -26.11 -7.69
C LEU A 286 35.27 -25.56 -9.11
N GLN A 287 36.29 -24.73 -9.30
CA GLN A 287 36.70 -24.26 -10.64
C GLN A 287 37.12 -25.43 -11.54
N SER A 288 37.78 -26.45 -10.99
CA SER A 288 38.11 -27.66 -11.74
C SER A 288 36.89 -28.49 -12.17
N LEU A 289 35.74 -28.29 -11.50
CA LEU A 289 34.44 -28.86 -11.86
C LEU A 289 33.63 -27.97 -12.81
N GLY A 290 34.19 -26.82 -13.24
CA GLY A 290 33.55 -25.90 -14.18
C GLY A 290 32.73 -24.79 -13.51
N VAL A 291 32.84 -24.60 -12.18
CA VAL A 291 32.19 -23.48 -11.49
C VAL A 291 32.87 -22.16 -11.88
N GLY A 292 32.07 -21.18 -12.26
CA GLY A 292 32.47 -19.82 -12.61
C GLY A 292 31.25 -18.89 -12.61
N ALA A 293 31.36 -17.72 -13.23
CA ALA A 293 30.28 -16.73 -13.29
C ALA A 293 28.95 -17.34 -13.77
N GLU A 294 27.85 -17.00 -13.08
CA GLU A 294 26.49 -17.49 -13.34
C GLU A 294 26.27 -19.00 -13.16
N VAL A 295 27.26 -19.74 -12.65
CA VAL A 295 27.08 -21.16 -12.33
C VAL A 295 26.55 -21.33 -10.91
N LEU A 296 25.42 -22.02 -10.78
CA LEU A 296 24.81 -22.33 -9.49
C LEU A 296 25.42 -23.59 -8.87
N VAL A 297 25.81 -23.46 -7.60
CA VAL A 297 26.27 -24.55 -6.74
C VAL A 297 25.29 -24.72 -5.59
N GLY A 298 24.69 -25.90 -5.48
CA GLY A 298 23.82 -26.24 -4.36
C GLY A 298 24.66 -26.44 -3.09
N ILE A 299 24.17 -25.94 -1.96
CA ILE A 299 24.77 -26.17 -0.64
C ILE A 299 23.71 -26.82 0.25
N CYS A 300 23.80 -28.14 0.40
CA CYS A 300 22.92 -28.96 1.24
C CYS A 300 23.73 -29.54 2.41
N VAL A 301 24.03 -28.70 3.40
CA VAL A 301 24.82 -29.02 4.59
C VAL A 301 24.07 -28.56 5.83
N GLU A 302 24.28 -29.25 6.96
CA GLU A 302 23.85 -28.76 8.26
C GLU A 302 24.76 -27.61 8.72
N ARG A 303 24.36 -26.90 9.79
CA ARG A 303 25.17 -25.80 10.33
C ARG A 303 26.51 -26.34 10.84
N SER A 304 27.60 -25.87 10.25
CA SER A 304 28.97 -26.21 10.64
C SER A 304 29.96 -25.19 10.05
N LEU A 305 31.26 -25.34 10.33
CA LEU A 305 32.31 -24.52 9.71
C LEU A 305 32.32 -24.69 8.19
N GLU A 306 32.08 -25.90 7.71
CA GLU A 306 32.07 -26.28 6.28
C GLU A 306 30.99 -25.55 5.50
N MET A 307 29.87 -25.17 6.15
CA MET A 307 28.83 -24.37 5.52
C MET A 307 29.36 -23.01 5.07
N VAL A 308 30.08 -22.31 5.97
CA VAL A 308 30.65 -20.99 5.66
C VAL A 308 31.82 -21.12 4.67
N VAL A 309 32.66 -22.15 4.84
CA VAL A 309 33.71 -22.49 3.86
C VAL A 309 33.11 -22.72 2.47
N GLY A 310 32.00 -23.48 2.38
CA GLY A 310 31.29 -23.76 1.14
C GLY A 310 30.74 -22.50 0.48
N VAL A 311 30.07 -21.62 1.24
CA VAL A 311 29.55 -20.34 0.72
C VAL A 311 30.69 -19.47 0.16
N LEU A 312 31.76 -19.28 0.93
CA LEU A 312 32.91 -18.48 0.50
C LEU A 312 33.62 -19.10 -0.71
N ALA A 313 33.77 -20.42 -0.73
CA ALA A 313 34.41 -21.14 -1.83
C ALA A 313 33.63 -21.02 -3.14
N VAL A 314 32.29 -21.10 -3.09
CA VAL A 314 31.44 -20.91 -4.28
C VAL A 314 31.61 -19.49 -4.84
N LEU A 315 31.54 -18.47 -3.97
CA LEU A 315 31.72 -17.08 -4.38
C LEU A 315 33.13 -16.81 -4.92
N LYS A 316 34.17 -17.38 -4.30
CA LYS A 316 35.58 -17.28 -4.74
C LYS A 316 35.85 -18.04 -6.04
N ALA A 317 35.17 -19.14 -6.29
CA ALA A 317 35.21 -19.84 -7.58
C ALA A 317 34.56 -18.99 -8.70
N GLY A 318 33.68 -18.06 -8.32
CA GLY A 318 32.94 -17.16 -9.19
C GLY A 318 31.48 -17.55 -9.40
N GLY A 319 31.01 -18.63 -8.76
CA GLY A 319 29.63 -19.09 -8.84
C GLY A 319 28.70 -18.40 -7.84
N ALA A 320 27.42 -18.72 -7.96
CA ALA A 320 26.38 -18.36 -6.99
C ALA A 320 25.95 -19.59 -6.20
N TYR A 321 25.68 -19.43 -4.91
CA TYR A 321 25.23 -20.55 -4.09
C TYR A 321 23.70 -20.61 -4.01
N LEU A 322 23.17 -21.84 -3.96
CA LEU A 322 21.77 -22.13 -3.68
C LEU A 322 21.70 -22.92 -2.36
N PRO A 323 21.30 -22.31 -1.24
CA PRO A 323 21.15 -23.04 0.01
C PRO A 323 19.95 -23.99 -0.07
N LEU A 324 20.18 -25.23 0.36
CA LEU A 324 19.21 -26.32 0.39
C LEU A 324 19.10 -26.81 1.84
N ASP A 325 17.91 -26.74 2.44
CA ASP A 325 17.69 -27.25 3.81
C ASP A 325 17.62 -28.79 3.78
N PRO A 326 18.55 -29.51 4.43
CA PRO A 326 18.51 -30.98 4.48
C PRO A 326 17.22 -31.54 5.10
N ASN A 327 16.44 -30.73 5.83
CA ASN A 327 15.17 -31.10 6.45
C ASN A 327 13.98 -31.04 5.51
N TYR A 328 14.15 -30.52 4.29
CA TYR A 328 13.10 -30.59 3.29
C TYR A 328 12.88 -32.01 2.78
N PRO A 329 11.63 -32.35 2.40
CA PRO A 329 11.36 -33.59 1.70
C PRO A 329 12.24 -33.72 0.45
N THR A 330 12.71 -34.93 0.17
CA THR A 330 13.59 -35.22 -0.97
C THR A 330 13.02 -34.74 -2.30
N GLU A 331 11.71 -34.85 -2.51
CA GLU A 331 11.02 -34.35 -3.71
C GLU A 331 11.17 -32.83 -3.89
N ARG A 332 11.13 -32.05 -2.80
CA ARG A 332 11.33 -30.60 -2.83
C ARG A 332 12.78 -30.27 -3.17
N LEU A 333 13.73 -30.99 -2.58
CA LEU A 333 15.15 -30.83 -2.90
C LEU A 333 15.44 -31.18 -4.36
N ALA A 334 14.85 -32.25 -4.89
CA ALA A 334 14.96 -32.64 -6.29
C ALA A 334 14.44 -31.54 -7.22
N PHE A 335 13.24 -31.02 -6.93
CA PHE A 335 12.66 -29.92 -7.69
C PHE A 335 13.58 -28.69 -7.74
N MET A 336 14.09 -28.23 -6.59
CA MET A 336 14.97 -27.05 -6.53
C MET A 336 16.27 -27.27 -7.30
N VAL A 337 16.86 -28.47 -7.18
CA VAL A 337 18.11 -28.84 -7.85
C VAL A 337 17.92 -28.90 -9.38
N ASP A 338 16.81 -29.46 -9.84
CA ASP A 338 16.50 -29.60 -11.27
C ASP A 338 16.09 -28.25 -11.89
N ASP A 339 15.25 -27.47 -11.21
CA ASP A 339 14.77 -26.16 -11.69
C ASP A 339 15.91 -25.14 -11.79
N ALA A 340 16.82 -25.13 -10.81
CA ALA A 340 18.03 -24.30 -10.82
C ALA A 340 19.16 -24.85 -11.70
N ALA A 341 18.97 -26.02 -12.34
CA ALA A 341 19.98 -26.70 -13.15
C ALA A 341 21.35 -26.81 -12.44
N VAL A 342 21.34 -27.16 -11.15
CA VAL A 342 22.54 -27.21 -10.31
C VAL A 342 23.55 -28.20 -10.89
N SER A 343 24.78 -27.74 -11.11
CA SER A 343 25.85 -28.55 -11.69
C SER A 343 26.69 -29.28 -10.62
N VAL A 344 26.83 -28.67 -9.45
CA VAL A 344 27.59 -29.19 -8.31
C VAL A 344 26.77 -29.01 -7.04
N LEU A 345 26.72 -30.05 -6.21
CA LEU A 345 26.01 -30.04 -4.92
C LEU A 345 27.00 -30.34 -3.79
N LEU A 346 27.28 -29.35 -2.95
CA LEU A 346 28.04 -29.53 -1.72
C LEU A 346 27.13 -30.15 -0.65
N SER A 347 27.59 -31.21 0.02
CA SER A 347 26.89 -31.84 1.13
C SER A 347 27.83 -32.47 2.15
N GLN A 348 27.29 -33.09 3.19
CA GLN A 348 28.02 -33.84 4.22
C GLN A 348 27.74 -35.33 4.08
N GLY A 349 28.73 -36.15 4.43
CA GLY A 349 28.71 -37.59 4.21
C GLY A 349 27.55 -38.31 4.91
N HIS A 350 27.09 -37.83 6.06
CA HIS A 350 25.95 -38.38 6.80
C HIS A 350 24.59 -38.00 6.20
N LEU A 351 24.52 -36.99 5.32
CA LEU A 351 23.30 -36.56 4.66
C LEU A 351 23.03 -37.33 3.36
N GLN A 352 23.91 -38.23 2.95
CA GLN A 352 23.85 -38.96 1.68
C GLN A 352 22.47 -39.59 1.42
N ASP A 353 21.85 -40.21 2.42
CA ASP A 353 20.54 -40.89 2.28
C ASP A 353 19.35 -39.91 2.23
N ARG A 354 19.58 -38.62 2.51
CA ARG A 354 18.56 -37.56 2.49
C ARG A 354 18.59 -36.74 1.21
N LEU A 355 19.66 -36.86 0.41
CA LEU A 355 19.79 -36.14 -0.84
C LEU A 355 18.88 -36.72 -1.93
N PRO A 356 18.36 -35.88 -2.84
CA PRO A 356 17.63 -36.36 -4.00
C PRO A 356 18.55 -37.10 -4.98
N GLU A 357 17.99 -38.03 -5.75
CA GLU A 357 18.64 -38.48 -6.97
C GLU A 357 18.82 -37.28 -7.90
N THR A 358 20.06 -36.96 -8.27
CA THR A 358 20.39 -35.76 -9.04
C THR A 358 21.45 -36.06 -10.08
N ARG A 359 21.45 -35.26 -11.16
CA ARG A 359 22.52 -35.21 -12.15
C ARG A 359 23.70 -34.34 -11.72
N ALA A 360 23.53 -33.53 -10.68
CA ALA A 360 24.57 -32.69 -10.12
C ALA A 360 25.72 -33.55 -9.59
N ARG A 361 26.96 -33.05 -9.71
CA ARG A 361 28.11 -33.68 -9.06
C ARG A 361 28.04 -33.42 -7.57
N VAL A 362 27.72 -34.45 -6.78
CA VAL A 362 27.72 -34.34 -5.31
C VAL A 362 29.15 -34.39 -4.77
N VAL A 363 29.49 -33.41 -3.93
CA VAL A 363 30.78 -33.25 -3.26
C VAL A 363 30.53 -33.30 -1.76
N TYR A 364 31.00 -34.36 -1.10
CA TYR A 364 30.91 -34.52 0.34
C TYR A 364 32.12 -33.86 1.00
N VAL A 365 31.97 -32.63 1.48
CA VAL A 365 33.08 -31.76 1.91
C VAL A 365 33.87 -32.33 3.09
N ASP A 366 33.21 -33.07 3.98
CA ASP A 366 33.77 -33.79 5.12
C ASP A 366 34.54 -35.07 4.73
N LYS A 367 34.16 -35.72 3.63
CA LYS A 367 34.82 -36.94 3.13
C LYS A 367 35.98 -36.66 2.17
N MET A 368 36.02 -35.45 1.59
CA MET A 368 36.97 -35.08 0.54
C MET A 368 38.06 -34.11 1.02
N GLU A 369 38.16 -33.88 2.34
CA GLU A 369 39.09 -32.93 2.93
C GLU A 369 40.54 -33.16 2.49
N GLU A 370 41.03 -34.40 2.53
CA GLU A 370 42.39 -34.73 2.07
C GLU A 370 42.61 -34.39 0.59
N GLN A 371 41.64 -34.67 -0.28
CA GLN A 371 41.76 -34.38 -1.71
C GLN A 371 41.75 -32.87 -1.97
N ILE A 372 40.86 -32.14 -1.28
CA ILE A 372 40.74 -30.68 -1.41
C ILE A 372 42.00 -29.99 -0.85
N ALA A 373 42.61 -30.54 0.20
CA ALA A 373 43.83 -30.00 0.81
C ALA A 373 45.05 -29.98 -0.13
N HIS A 374 45.03 -30.72 -1.26
CA HIS A 374 46.09 -30.67 -2.27
C HIS A 374 45.99 -29.44 -3.19
N TYR A 375 44.86 -28.72 -3.20
CA TYR A 375 44.70 -27.52 -3.99
C TYR A 375 45.42 -26.31 -3.35
N PRO A 376 45.72 -25.26 -4.13
CA PRO A 376 46.40 -24.08 -3.60
C PRO A 376 45.58 -23.32 -2.57
N VAL A 377 46.25 -22.74 -1.57
CA VAL A 377 45.62 -21.93 -0.51
C VAL A 377 45.51 -20.44 -0.85
N HIS A 378 46.07 -19.98 -1.98
CA HIS A 378 45.97 -18.59 -2.42
C HIS A 378 44.69 -18.35 -3.23
N ASN A 379 44.22 -17.10 -3.26
CA ASN A 379 42.98 -16.73 -3.95
C ASN A 379 42.96 -17.23 -5.40
N PRO A 380 41.88 -17.90 -5.83
CA PRO A 380 41.72 -18.30 -7.23
C PRO A 380 41.55 -17.08 -8.13
N ILE A 381 41.80 -17.27 -9.43
CA ILE A 381 41.48 -16.25 -10.42
C ILE A 381 39.96 -16.25 -10.62
N ASN A 382 39.29 -15.23 -10.09
CA ASN A 382 37.85 -15.04 -10.25
C ASN A 382 37.56 -14.02 -11.36
N ARG A 383 36.54 -14.31 -12.19
CA ARG A 383 36.06 -13.42 -13.26
C ARG A 383 34.66 -12.84 -13.00
N ALA A 384 34.07 -13.14 -11.84
CA ALA A 384 32.80 -12.57 -11.44
C ALA A 384 32.93 -11.05 -11.21
N VAL A 385 31.88 -10.32 -11.58
CA VAL A 385 31.68 -8.89 -11.39
C VAL A 385 30.50 -8.66 -10.45
N ALA A 386 30.33 -7.42 -9.97
CA ALA A 386 29.30 -7.10 -8.98
C ALA A 386 27.86 -7.34 -9.46
N GLU A 387 27.65 -7.36 -10.77
CA GLU A 387 26.36 -7.65 -11.40
C GLU A 387 26.04 -9.15 -11.49
N ASN A 388 27.01 -10.03 -11.26
CA ASN A 388 26.76 -11.47 -11.27
C ASN A 388 25.97 -11.90 -10.04
N LEU A 389 25.23 -13.01 -10.18
CA LEU A 389 24.52 -13.62 -9.06
C LEU A 389 25.48 -13.93 -7.91
N ALA A 390 25.08 -13.57 -6.68
CA ALA A 390 25.74 -14.03 -5.46
C ALA A 390 25.09 -15.31 -4.92
N TYR A 391 23.76 -15.38 -4.99
CA TYR A 391 22.97 -16.52 -4.52
C TYR A 391 21.57 -16.54 -5.14
N VAL A 392 20.89 -17.68 -5.01
CA VAL A 392 19.46 -17.86 -5.33
C VAL A 392 18.77 -18.46 -4.12
N ILE A 393 17.59 -17.94 -3.75
CA ILE A 393 16.75 -18.47 -2.64
C ILE A 393 15.39 -18.91 -3.23
N TYR A 394 14.87 -20.05 -2.74
CA TYR A 394 13.56 -20.60 -3.07
C TYR A 394 12.56 -20.52 -1.91
#